data_AF-A0A961YMV5-F1
#
_entry.id   AF-A0A961YMV5-F1
#
_cell.length_a   1.000
_cell.length_b   1.000
_cell.length_c   1.000
_cell.angle_alpha   90.00
_cell.angle_beta   90.00
_cell.angle_gamma   90.00
#
_symmetry.space_group_name_H-M   'P 1'
#
loop_
_entity.id
_entity.type
_entity.pdbx_description
1 polymer ?
#
loop_
_entity_poly.entity_id
_entity_poly.type
_entity_poly.pdbx_seq_one_letter_code
_entity_poly.pdbx_strand_id
1 'polypeptide(L)'
;AFLINMILSRLIALEREQIGLFKAIGYSNRAVAMHYIKLVIAISFVGILIGFGFGTWLGRGLFRLYGDFYHFPFLIFRTHVDIYLIAAGISLAAAVAGGIRAVWGAVRLPPAVAMRPPSPTVYRKLLSERLGLLKPFSRLTVMGLRHLIRHPLRSGMTALGTAFAVGLLAVSMVFNDVTAYLIDWVYYQSERQNAAVAFTSDAGPDALQAVARLPGVMKAEPGRSALATLRFGHRQRRLSIAGKVPDATLSRVLDDKGRPVVIADAGLTLTERVANILGARPGDMIQVEFMQGKRRQAL
;
A
#
# COMPACT_ATOMS: atom_id res chain seq x y z
N ALA A 1 20.50 -3.94 0.05
CA ALA A 1 21.18 -4.66 -1.06
C ALA A 1 21.88 -3.72 -2.06
N PHE A 2 21.16 -2.85 -2.78
CA PHE A 2 21.75 -2.00 -3.84
C PHE A 2 22.83 -1.03 -3.34
N LEU A 3 22.56 -0.26 -2.29
CA LEU A 3 23.52 0.69 -1.72
C LEU A 3 24.80 -0.01 -1.25
N ILE A 4 24.67 -1.17 -0.62
CA ILE A 4 25.79 -2.02 -0.19
C ILE A 4 26.65 -2.40 -1.39
N ASN A 5 26.04 -2.91 -2.47
CA ASN A 5 26.75 -3.24 -3.71
C ASN A 5 27.53 -2.05 -4.29
N MET A 6 26.92 -0.86 -4.30
CA MET A 6 27.53 0.36 -4.84
C MET A 6 28.72 0.82 -3.98
N ILE A 7 28.55 0.87 -2.67
CA ILE A 7 29.59 1.27 -1.72
C ILE A 7 30.76 0.29 -1.77
N LEU A 8 30.48 -1.02 -1.74
CA LEU A 8 31.52 -2.06 -1.86
C LEU A 8 32.25 -1.98 -3.20
N SER A 9 31.53 -1.84 -4.30
CA SER A 9 32.16 -1.71 -5.61
C SER A 9 33.11 -0.51 -5.66
N ARG A 10 32.73 0.60 -5.00
CA ARG A 10 33.58 1.79 -4.88
C ARG A 10 34.78 1.54 -3.96
N LEU A 11 34.57 0.92 -2.80
CA LEU A 11 35.62 0.59 -1.83
C LEU A 11 36.67 -0.34 -2.47
N ILE A 12 36.23 -1.42 -3.12
CA ILE A 12 37.09 -2.37 -3.85
C ILE A 12 37.87 -1.68 -4.97
N ALA A 13 37.27 -0.70 -5.65
CA ALA A 13 37.97 0.06 -6.69
C ALA A 13 39.06 0.98 -6.12
N LEU A 14 38.84 1.55 -4.94
CA LEU A 14 39.82 2.40 -4.23
C LEU A 14 40.95 1.57 -3.62
N GLU A 15 40.62 0.42 -3.04
CA GLU A 15 41.58 -0.49 -2.38
C GLU A 15 42.17 -1.53 -3.34
N ARG A 16 41.99 -1.35 -4.64
CA ARG A 16 42.36 -2.33 -5.67
C ARG A 16 43.84 -2.71 -5.61
N GLU A 17 44.71 -1.73 -5.40
CA GLU A 17 46.16 -1.94 -5.27
C GLU A 17 46.51 -2.76 -4.02
N GLN A 18 45.86 -2.46 -2.89
CA GLN A 18 46.03 -3.19 -1.63
C GLN A 18 45.56 -4.65 -1.75
N ILE A 19 44.41 -4.89 -2.42
CA ILE A 19 43.93 -6.24 -2.73
C ILE A 19 44.98 -6.99 -3.58
N GLY A 20 45.59 -6.32 -4.56
CA GLY A 20 46.66 -6.86 -5.39
C GLY A 20 47.89 -7.28 -4.56
N LEU A 21 48.32 -6.42 -3.64
CA LEU A 21 49.43 -6.67 -2.72
C LEU A 21 49.16 -7.87 -1.80
N PHE A 22 47.99 -7.95 -1.16
CA PHE A 22 47.64 -9.08 -0.31
C PHE A 22 47.66 -10.40 -1.07
N LYS A 23 47.13 -10.42 -2.30
CA LYS A 23 47.16 -11.62 -3.16
C LYS A 23 48.58 -11.99 -3.61
N ALA A 24 49.46 -11.01 -3.83
CA ALA A 24 50.86 -11.23 -4.16
C ALA A 24 51.67 -11.81 -2.99
N ILE A 25 51.34 -11.42 -1.75
CA ILE A 25 51.93 -11.95 -0.51
C ILE A 25 51.44 -13.39 -0.20
N GLY A 26 50.44 -13.89 -0.93
CA GLY A 26 49.95 -15.27 -0.81
C GLY A 26 48.60 -15.43 -0.10
N TYR A 27 47.87 -14.33 0.16
CA TYR A 27 46.51 -14.44 0.69
C TYR A 27 45.57 -15.09 -0.31
N SER A 28 44.77 -16.05 0.17
CA SER A 28 43.77 -16.71 -0.66
C SER A 28 42.63 -15.77 -1.06
N ASN A 29 42.07 -16.03 -2.24
CA ASN A 29 40.85 -15.39 -2.75
C ASN A 29 39.69 -15.42 -1.73
N ARG A 30 39.57 -16.51 -0.96
CA ARG A 30 38.55 -16.66 0.08
C ARG A 30 38.79 -15.74 1.27
N ALA A 31 40.03 -15.53 1.69
CA ALA A 31 40.37 -14.63 2.78
C ALA A 31 39.97 -13.19 2.47
N VAL A 32 40.28 -12.72 1.24
CA VAL A 32 39.86 -11.38 0.77
C VAL A 32 38.34 -11.26 0.70
N ALA A 33 37.65 -12.27 0.17
CA ALA A 33 36.19 -12.28 0.13
C ALA A 33 35.55 -12.18 1.52
N MET A 34 36.06 -12.96 2.49
CA MET A 34 35.56 -12.98 3.85
C MET A 34 35.77 -11.65 4.57
N HIS A 35 36.86 -10.93 4.30
CA HIS A 35 37.08 -9.60 4.86
C HIS A 35 35.94 -8.63 4.47
N TYR A 36 35.61 -8.55 3.18
CA TYR A 36 34.53 -7.68 2.70
C TYR A 36 33.13 -8.14 3.14
N ILE A 37 32.89 -9.45 3.24
CA ILE A 37 31.61 -9.98 3.77
C ILE A 37 31.44 -9.64 5.25
N LYS A 38 32.50 -9.71 6.07
CA LYS A 38 32.46 -9.27 7.48
C LYS A 38 32.04 -7.81 7.60
N LEU A 39 32.54 -6.94 6.72
CA LEU A 39 32.14 -5.53 6.67
C LEU A 39 30.65 -5.37 6.34
N VAL A 40 30.11 -6.15 5.39
CA VAL A 40 28.66 -6.16 5.09
C VAL A 40 27.85 -6.60 6.31
N ILE A 41 28.26 -7.68 6.97
CA ILE A 41 27.57 -8.22 8.14
C ILE A 41 27.55 -7.19 9.27
N ALA A 42 28.67 -6.52 9.53
CA ALA A 42 28.76 -5.49 10.57
C ALA A 42 27.79 -4.33 10.31
N ILE A 43 27.78 -3.78 9.09
CA ILE A 43 26.85 -2.69 8.73
C ILE A 43 25.40 -3.15 8.82
N SER A 44 25.12 -4.38 8.36
CA SER A 44 23.77 -4.95 8.38
C SER A 44 23.27 -5.18 9.80
N PHE A 45 24.15 -5.60 10.71
CA PHE A 45 23.81 -5.80 12.11
C PHE A 45 23.35 -4.50 12.78
N VAL A 46 24.06 -3.40 12.56
CA VAL A 46 23.64 -2.08 13.05
C VAL A 46 22.28 -1.68 12.46
N GLY A 47 22.08 -1.89 11.16
CA GLY A 47 20.81 -1.61 10.50
C GLY A 47 19.64 -2.43 11.06
N ILE A 48 19.87 -3.71 11.37
CA ILE A 48 18.88 -4.61 11.98
C ILE A 48 18.49 -4.11 13.38
N LEU A 49 19.47 -3.73 14.21
CA LEU A 49 19.21 -3.21 15.56
C LEU A 49 18.34 -1.94 15.52
N ILE A 50 18.68 -1.00 14.64
CA ILE A 50 17.89 0.23 14.45
C ILE A 50 16.49 -0.13 13.93
N GLY A 51 16.39 -1.02 12.96
CA GLY A 51 15.12 -1.48 12.39
C GLY A 51 14.21 -2.14 13.43
N PHE A 52 14.77 -2.93 14.34
CA PHE A 52 14.00 -3.55 15.43
C PHE A 52 13.48 -2.52 16.43
N GLY A 53 14.32 -1.58 16.85
CA GLY A 53 13.90 -0.50 17.75
C GLY A 53 12.81 0.37 17.13
N PHE A 54 13.00 0.81 15.89
CA PHE A 54 12.03 1.67 15.22
C PHE A 54 10.73 0.91 14.85
N GLY A 55 10.85 -0.33 14.37
CA GLY A 55 9.71 -1.17 14.02
C GLY A 55 8.84 -1.54 15.22
N THR A 56 9.45 -1.87 16.37
CA THR A 56 8.70 -2.09 17.62
C THR A 56 7.97 -0.83 18.07
N TRP A 57 8.63 0.32 17.99
CA TRP A 57 8.03 1.60 18.37
C TRP A 57 6.82 1.96 17.51
N LEU A 58 6.95 1.90 16.18
CA LEU A 58 5.83 2.11 15.25
C LEU A 58 4.72 1.08 15.42
N GLY A 59 5.07 -0.20 15.57
CA GLY A 59 4.09 -1.28 15.76
C GLY A 59 3.24 -1.06 17.01
N ARG A 60 3.85 -0.66 18.13
CA ARG A 60 3.11 -0.30 19.35
C ARG A 60 2.22 0.92 19.15
N GLY A 61 2.70 1.93 18.41
CA GLY A 61 1.91 3.11 18.07
C GLY A 61 0.64 2.75 17.29
N LEU A 62 0.79 1.91 16.26
CA LEU A 62 -0.35 1.44 15.45
C LEU A 62 -1.34 0.62 16.27
N PHE A 63 -0.85 -0.27 17.14
CA PHE A 63 -1.69 -1.06 18.04
C PHE A 63 -2.51 -0.19 18.99
N ARG A 64 -1.92 0.88 19.55
CA ARG A 64 -2.66 1.83 20.40
C ARG A 64 -3.79 2.52 19.63
N LEU A 65 -3.47 3.04 18.44
CA LEU A 65 -4.46 3.69 17.58
C LEU A 65 -5.62 2.75 17.23
N TYR A 66 -5.32 1.48 16.94
CA TYR A 66 -6.35 0.46 16.71
C TYR A 66 -7.18 0.15 17.96
N GLY A 67 -6.53 0.05 19.12
CA GLY A 67 -7.20 -0.18 20.41
C GLY A 67 -8.17 0.95 20.75
N ASP A 68 -7.75 2.19 20.56
CA ASP A 68 -8.56 3.39 20.83
C ASP A 68 -9.72 3.51 19.84
N PHE A 69 -9.48 3.24 18.55
CA PHE A 69 -10.52 3.35 17.52
C PHE A 69 -11.62 2.29 17.70
N TYR A 70 -11.24 1.02 17.85
CA TYR A 70 -12.20 -0.09 17.94
C TYR A 70 -12.64 -0.43 19.37
N HIS A 71 -12.11 0.26 20.39
CA HIS A 71 -12.41 0.04 21.80
C HIS A 71 -12.23 -1.43 22.23
N PHE A 72 -11.10 -2.03 21.87
CA PHE A 72 -10.79 -3.39 22.31
C PHE A 72 -10.42 -3.40 23.80
N PRO A 73 -11.06 -4.24 24.63
CA PRO A 73 -10.78 -4.28 26.07
C PRO A 73 -9.35 -4.75 26.39
N PHE A 74 -8.75 -5.60 25.55
CA PHE A 74 -7.34 -6.02 25.66
C PHE A 74 -6.72 -6.25 24.28
N LEU A 75 -5.84 -5.35 23.84
CA LEU A 75 -5.03 -5.55 22.64
C LEU A 75 -3.55 -5.69 23.03
N ILE A 76 -3.10 -6.93 23.24
CA ILE A 76 -1.76 -7.23 23.75
C ILE A 76 -0.79 -7.28 22.56
N PHE A 77 0.16 -6.34 22.52
CA PHE A 77 1.27 -6.38 21.56
C PHE A 77 2.26 -7.49 21.95
N ARG A 78 2.09 -8.71 21.40
CA ARG A 78 3.03 -9.82 21.58
C ARG A 78 4.16 -9.74 20.57
N THR A 79 5.38 -9.64 21.07
CA THR A 79 6.59 -9.72 20.26
C THR A 79 7.07 -11.16 20.23
N HIS A 80 6.86 -11.85 19.11
CA HIS A 80 7.39 -13.19 18.91
C HIS A 80 8.83 -13.10 18.43
N VAL A 81 9.76 -13.66 19.22
CA VAL A 81 11.21 -13.65 18.92
C VAL A 81 11.49 -14.27 17.54
N ASP A 82 10.70 -15.27 17.14
CA ASP A 82 10.81 -15.94 15.85
C ASP A 82 10.68 -14.97 14.66
N ILE A 83 9.78 -13.99 14.75
CA ILE A 83 9.57 -12.98 13.70
C ILE A 83 10.81 -12.09 13.58
N TYR A 84 11.41 -11.69 14.70
CA TYR A 84 12.66 -10.93 14.70
C TYR A 84 13.81 -11.74 14.12
N LEU A 85 13.95 -13.01 14.50
CA LEU A 85 14.99 -13.88 13.96
C LEU A 85 14.86 -14.09 12.45
N ILE A 86 13.64 -14.35 11.96
CA ILE A 86 13.36 -14.48 10.53
C ILE A 86 13.66 -13.16 9.81
N ALA A 87 13.22 -12.02 10.34
CA ALA A 87 13.47 -10.71 9.75
C ALA A 87 14.96 -10.34 9.71
N ALA A 88 15.72 -10.63 10.78
CA ALA A 88 17.17 -10.49 10.81
C ALA A 88 17.83 -11.39 9.76
N GLY A 89 17.43 -12.66 9.70
CA GLY A 89 17.96 -13.63 8.73
C GLY A 89 17.75 -13.18 7.29
N ILE A 90 16.53 -12.77 6.95
CA ILE A 90 16.18 -12.26 5.60
C ILE A 90 16.97 -10.98 5.31
N SER A 91 17.06 -10.06 6.26
CA SER A 91 17.77 -8.78 6.09
C SER A 91 19.26 -9.01 5.85
N LEU A 92 19.88 -9.91 6.62
CA LEU A 92 21.28 -10.27 6.47
C LEU A 92 21.54 -11.00 5.15
N ALA A 93 20.69 -11.98 4.80
CA ALA A 93 20.78 -12.69 3.53
C ALA A 93 20.66 -11.73 2.35
N ALA A 94 19.71 -10.79 2.39
CA ALA A 94 19.53 -9.77 1.34
C ALA A 94 20.73 -8.80 1.26
N ALA A 95 21.33 -8.44 2.40
CA ALA A 95 22.51 -7.58 2.44
C ALA A 95 23.73 -8.27 1.83
N VAL A 96 24.00 -9.52 2.24
CA VAL A 96 25.07 -10.35 1.69
C VAL A 96 24.84 -10.59 0.20
N ALA A 97 23.63 -11.01 -0.20
CA ALA A 97 23.28 -11.22 -1.61
C ALA A 97 23.50 -9.97 -2.46
N GLY A 98 23.20 -8.79 -1.92
CA GLY A 98 23.50 -7.51 -2.57
C GLY A 98 25.00 -7.28 -2.78
N GLY A 99 25.84 -7.64 -1.80
CA GLY A 99 27.30 -7.46 -1.86
C GLY A 99 28.04 -8.53 -2.68
N ILE A 100 27.45 -9.71 -2.91
CA ILE A 100 28.11 -10.84 -3.59
C ILE A 100 28.72 -10.43 -4.92
N ARG A 101 28.00 -9.66 -5.75
CA ARG A 101 28.50 -9.28 -7.08
C ARG A 101 29.74 -8.39 -7.01
N ALA A 102 29.79 -7.46 -6.05
CA ALA A 102 30.97 -6.62 -5.82
C ALA A 102 32.16 -7.44 -5.32
N VAL A 103 31.93 -8.31 -4.32
CA VAL A 103 32.97 -9.18 -3.74
C VAL A 103 33.55 -10.13 -4.79
N TRP A 104 32.70 -10.71 -5.65
CA TRP A 104 33.16 -11.56 -6.76
C TRP A 104 34.04 -10.79 -7.76
N GLY A 105 33.76 -9.50 -7.96
CA GLY A 105 34.64 -8.59 -8.68
C GLY A 105 36.04 -8.56 -8.07
N ALA A 106 36.17 -8.24 -6.78
CA ALA A 106 37.46 -8.20 -6.08
C ALA A 106 38.25 -9.52 -6.19
N VAL A 107 37.57 -10.64 -6.00
CA VAL A 107 38.19 -11.97 -5.99
C VAL A 107 38.73 -12.37 -7.37
N ARG A 108 38.01 -12.06 -8.44
CA ARG A 108 38.38 -12.42 -9.81
C ARG A 108 39.52 -11.59 -10.40
N LEU A 109 39.89 -10.45 -9.80
CA LEU A 109 40.98 -9.64 -10.32
C LEU A 109 42.35 -10.32 -10.12
N PRO A 110 43.13 -10.58 -11.18
CA PRO A 110 44.52 -11.00 -11.04
C PRO A 110 45.37 -9.88 -10.42
N PRO A 111 46.35 -10.19 -9.55
CA PRO A 111 47.15 -9.20 -8.85
C PRO A 111 47.88 -8.24 -9.81
N ALA A 112 48.46 -8.76 -10.89
CA ALA A 112 49.13 -7.96 -11.92
C ALA A 112 48.20 -6.97 -12.65
N VAL A 113 46.90 -7.28 -12.74
CA VAL A 113 45.89 -6.39 -13.35
C VAL A 113 45.40 -5.35 -12.34
N ALA A 114 45.33 -5.72 -11.05
CA ALA A 114 44.92 -4.85 -9.96
C ALA A 114 45.88 -3.67 -9.73
N MET A 115 47.19 -3.87 -9.96
CA MET A 115 48.25 -2.86 -9.81
C MET A 115 48.41 -1.93 -11.03
N ARG A 116 47.68 -2.17 -12.12
CA ARG A 116 47.69 -1.26 -13.29
C ARG A 116 46.60 -0.20 -13.17
N PRO A 117 46.85 1.04 -13.64
CA PRO A 117 45.83 2.08 -13.66
C PRO A 117 44.57 1.57 -14.40
N PRO A 118 43.36 1.90 -13.90
CA PRO A 118 42.13 1.43 -14.51
C PRO A 118 42.07 1.88 -15.97
N SER A 119 41.74 0.97 -16.88
CA SER A 119 41.63 1.30 -18.29
C SER A 119 40.52 2.33 -18.50
N PRO A 120 40.75 3.36 -19.34
CA PRO A 120 39.74 4.38 -19.61
C PRO A 120 38.48 3.74 -20.21
N THR A 121 37.32 4.20 -19.79
CA THR A 121 36.04 3.64 -20.21
C THR A 121 35.80 3.89 -21.70
N VAL A 122 35.87 2.84 -22.53
CA VAL A 122 35.65 2.96 -23.99
C VAL A 122 34.16 3.15 -24.27
N TYR A 123 33.72 4.33 -24.69
CA TYR A 123 32.33 4.62 -25.04
C TYR A 123 32.02 4.22 -26.49
N ARG A 124 30.97 3.43 -26.72
CA ARG A 124 30.44 3.15 -28.07
C ARG A 124 29.41 4.22 -28.46
N LYS A 125 29.38 4.58 -29.76
CA LYS A 125 28.39 5.50 -30.33
C LYS A 125 26.98 4.92 -30.20
N LEU A 126 26.00 5.76 -29.88
CA LEU A 126 24.59 5.33 -29.80
C LEU A 126 23.98 5.16 -31.19
N LEU A 127 22.98 4.27 -31.32
CA LEU A 127 22.14 4.19 -32.52
C LEU A 127 21.43 5.53 -32.82
N SER A 128 21.01 6.27 -31.79
CA SER A 128 20.43 7.62 -31.92
C SER A 128 21.41 8.70 -32.38
N GLU A 129 22.73 8.52 -32.18
CA GLU A 129 23.77 9.35 -32.81
C GLU A 129 23.94 9.01 -34.29
N ARG A 130 23.71 7.75 -34.67
CA ARG A 130 23.72 7.31 -36.07
C ARG A 130 22.55 7.87 -36.87
N LEU A 131 21.38 8.03 -36.24
CA LEU A 131 20.18 8.61 -36.86
C LEU A 131 20.10 10.16 -36.75
N GLY A 132 21.08 10.83 -36.13
CA GLY A 132 21.11 12.29 -36.05
C GLY A 132 20.11 12.95 -35.10
N LEU A 133 19.33 12.17 -34.34
CA LEU A 133 18.30 12.64 -33.39
C LEU A 133 18.86 13.44 -32.21
N LEU A 134 20.16 13.32 -31.92
CA LEU A 134 20.82 13.97 -30.80
C LEU A 134 21.58 15.26 -31.17
N LYS A 135 21.50 15.70 -32.43
CA LYS A 135 22.10 16.97 -32.90
C LYS A 135 21.66 18.23 -32.15
N PRO A 136 20.39 18.39 -31.69
CA PRO A 136 19.99 19.62 -30.99
C PRO A 136 20.41 19.66 -29.52
N PHE A 137 20.95 18.56 -28.95
CA PHE A 137 21.32 18.51 -27.55
C PHE A 137 22.79 18.90 -27.32
N SER A 138 23.06 19.60 -26.21
CA SER A 138 24.43 19.93 -25.79
C SER A 138 25.26 18.65 -25.56
N ARG A 139 26.58 18.75 -25.80
CA ARG A 139 27.52 17.62 -25.64
C ARG A 139 27.47 16.99 -24.25
N LEU A 140 27.20 17.78 -23.21
CA LEU A 140 27.02 17.32 -21.83
C LEU A 140 25.78 16.42 -21.67
N THR A 141 24.64 16.79 -22.26
CA THR A 141 23.40 16.01 -22.21
C THR A 141 23.55 14.68 -22.94
N VAL A 142 24.22 14.70 -24.10
CA VAL A 142 24.52 13.49 -24.87
C VAL A 142 25.44 12.56 -24.08
N MET A 143 26.44 13.10 -23.39
CA MET A 143 27.33 12.33 -22.51
C MET A 143 26.58 11.72 -21.31
N GLY A 144 25.66 12.47 -20.70
CA GLY A 144 24.79 11.99 -19.62
C GLY A 144 23.86 10.85 -20.06
N LEU A 145 23.16 11.03 -21.19
CA LEU A 145 22.27 10.00 -21.74
C LEU A 145 23.03 8.71 -22.11
N ARG A 146 24.24 8.86 -22.68
CA ARG A 146 25.13 7.74 -22.96
C ARG A 146 25.56 7.00 -21.68
N HIS A 147 25.80 7.73 -20.58
CA HIS A 147 26.12 7.11 -19.30
C HIS A 147 24.93 6.30 -18.75
N LEU A 148 23.71 6.84 -18.86
CA LEU A 148 22.50 6.17 -18.39
C LEU A 148 22.23 4.86 -19.12
N ILE A 149 22.34 4.86 -20.46
CA ILE A 149 22.08 3.69 -21.32
C ILE A 149 23.14 2.60 -21.15
N ARG A 150 24.40 2.96 -20.86
CA ARG A 150 25.48 1.99 -20.65
C ARG A 150 25.36 1.24 -19.33
N HIS A 151 24.77 1.87 -18.31
CA HIS A 151 24.61 1.29 -16.98
C HIS A 151 23.13 1.10 -16.63
N PRO A 152 22.35 0.31 -17.41
CA PRO A 152 20.89 0.26 -17.32
C PRO A 152 20.41 -0.21 -15.94
N LEU A 153 21.12 -1.16 -15.32
CA LEU A 153 20.82 -1.63 -13.96
C LEU A 153 20.98 -0.52 -12.91
N ARG A 154 22.05 0.27 -12.99
CA ARG A 154 22.30 1.35 -12.02
C ARG A 154 21.28 2.47 -12.20
N SER A 155 21.12 2.94 -13.44
CA SER A 155 20.19 4.01 -13.80
C SER A 155 18.74 3.64 -13.48
N GLY A 156 18.34 2.40 -13.80
CA GLY A 156 17.01 1.89 -13.51
C GLY A 156 16.74 1.78 -12.02
N MET A 157 17.69 1.25 -11.23
CA MET A 157 17.54 1.18 -9.77
C MET A 157 17.50 2.56 -9.11
N THR A 158 18.30 3.53 -9.58
CA THR A 158 18.23 4.90 -9.06
C THR A 158 16.91 5.56 -9.41
N ALA A 159 16.44 5.40 -10.65
CA ALA A 159 15.16 5.96 -11.10
C ALA A 159 13.98 5.37 -10.32
N LEU A 160 13.97 4.04 -10.12
CA LEU A 160 12.97 3.37 -9.29
C LEU A 160 13.03 3.85 -7.84
N GLY A 161 14.23 3.96 -7.27
CA GLY A 161 14.40 4.47 -5.90
C GLY A 161 13.83 5.89 -5.74
N THR A 162 14.12 6.79 -6.67
CA THR A 162 13.57 8.14 -6.67
C THR A 162 12.06 8.15 -6.91
N ALA A 163 11.56 7.30 -7.82
CA ALA A 163 10.13 7.20 -8.11
C ALA A 163 9.34 6.69 -6.90
N PHE A 164 9.86 5.70 -6.16
CA PHE A 164 9.25 5.25 -4.92
C PHE A 164 9.28 6.32 -3.83
N ALA A 165 10.38 7.08 -3.70
CA ALA A 165 10.45 8.16 -2.71
C ALA A 165 9.41 9.25 -2.98
N VAL A 166 9.32 9.71 -4.24
CA VAL A 166 8.31 10.71 -4.65
C VAL A 166 6.90 10.13 -4.57
N GLY A 167 6.71 8.88 -5.00
CA GLY A 167 5.41 8.20 -4.97
C GLY A 167 4.89 8.00 -3.54
N LEU A 168 5.75 7.64 -2.58
CA LEU A 168 5.37 7.51 -1.18
C LEU A 168 4.90 8.85 -0.59
N LEU A 169 5.60 9.95 -0.92
CA LEU A 169 5.18 11.29 -0.54
C LEU A 169 3.83 11.66 -1.15
N ALA A 170 3.64 11.39 -2.44
CA ALA A 170 2.38 11.68 -3.13
C ALA A 170 1.19 10.91 -2.52
N VAL A 171 1.36 9.61 -2.24
CA VAL A 171 0.33 8.78 -1.57
C VAL A 171 0.00 9.33 -0.19
N SER A 172 1.02 9.74 0.58
CA SER A 172 0.82 10.33 1.90
C SER A 172 0.04 11.64 1.85
N MET A 173 0.21 12.45 0.81
CA MET A 173 -0.53 13.71 0.65
C MET A 173 -2.00 13.46 0.30
N VAL A 174 -2.26 12.61 -0.69
CA VAL A 174 -3.62 12.28 -1.17
C VAL A 174 -4.50 11.67 -0.08
N PHE A 175 -3.92 11.02 0.93
CA PHE A 175 -4.69 10.44 2.04
C PHE A 175 -5.57 11.48 2.78
N ASN A 176 -5.10 12.73 2.91
CA ASN A 176 -5.88 13.80 3.53
C ASN A 176 -7.08 14.18 2.67
N ASP A 177 -6.88 14.32 1.36
CA ASP A 177 -7.93 14.66 0.39
C ASP A 177 -9.00 13.57 0.33
N VAL A 178 -8.58 12.30 0.31
CA VAL A 178 -9.50 11.15 0.33
C VAL A 178 -10.33 11.12 1.61
N THR A 179 -9.73 11.45 2.76
CA THR A 179 -10.45 11.48 4.04
C THR A 179 -11.48 12.62 4.05
N ALA A 180 -11.09 13.82 3.60
CA ALA A 180 -12.02 14.95 3.49
C ALA A 180 -13.18 14.65 2.54
N TYR A 181 -12.86 14.10 1.37
CA TYR A 181 -13.87 13.68 0.39
C TYR A 181 -14.82 12.62 0.96
N LEU A 182 -14.30 11.63 1.68
CA LEU A 182 -15.13 10.59 2.28
C LEU A 182 -16.05 11.16 3.38
N ILE A 183 -15.56 12.09 4.20
CA ILE A 183 -16.38 12.77 5.20
C ILE A 183 -17.49 13.56 4.50
N ASP A 184 -17.17 14.34 3.47
CA ASP A 184 -18.15 15.11 2.70
C ASP A 184 -19.20 14.22 2.03
N TRP A 185 -18.75 13.14 1.39
CA TRP A 185 -19.63 12.19 0.72
C TRP A 185 -20.58 11.49 1.70
N VAL A 186 -20.04 10.95 2.81
CA VAL A 186 -20.82 10.19 3.78
C VAL A 186 -21.72 11.12 4.59
N TYR A 187 -21.19 12.16 5.22
CA TYR A 187 -21.91 12.96 6.22
C TYR A 187 -22.63 14.20 5.66
N TYR A 188 -22.19 14.76 4.53
CA TYR A 188 -22.82 15.97 3.98
C TYR A 188 -23.63 15.72 2.71
N GLN A 189 -23.41 14.60 2.01
CA GLN A 189 -24.18 14.27 0.82
C GLN A 189 -25.16 13.12 1.05
N SER A 190 -24.70 11.97 1.54
CA SER A 190 -25.54 10.78 1.73
C SER A 190 -26.36 10.83 3.02
N GLU A 191 -25.71 11.09 4.15
CA GLU A 191 -26.31 11.07 5.50
C GLU A 191 -26.30 12.47 6.12
N ARG A 192 -27.14 13.37 5.61
CA ARG A 192 -27.21 14.80 6.00
C ARG A 192 -27.82 15.05 7.37
N GLN A 193 -28.37 14.03 8.03
CA GLN A 193 -28.90 14.18 9.38
C GLN A 193 -27.80 14.41 10.42
N ASN A 194 -28.09 15.26 11.41
CA ASN A 194 -27.17 15.51 12.53
C ASN A 194 -27.27 14.46 13.64
N ALA A 195 -28.41 13.77 13.74
CA ALA A 195 -28.65 12.75 14.75
C ALA A 195 -29.52 11.62 14.18
N ALA A 196 -29.25 10.40 14.63
CA ALA A 196 -30.08 9.23 14.36
C ALA A 196 -30.62 8.71 15.69
N VAL A 197 -31.95 8.57 15.79
CA VAL A 197 -32.62 8.03 16.98
C VAL A 197 -33.01 6.59 16.70
N ALA A 198 -32.43 5.66 17.45
CA ALA A 198 -32.77 4.24 17.37
C ALA A 198 -33.64 3.85 18.57
N PHE A 199 -34.75 3.17 18.29
CA PHE A 199 -35.64 2.63 19.32
C PHE A 199 -35.32 1.15 19.56
N THR A 200 -35.46 0.69 20.81
CA THR A 200 -35.24 -0.72 21.19
C THR A 200 -36.33 -1.67 20.68
N SER A 201 -37.51 -1.14 20.39
CA SER A 201 -38.66 -1.86 19.83
C SER A 201 -39.18 -1.13 18.59
N ASP A 202 -39.86 -1.87 17.70
CA ASP A 202 -40.53 -1.30 16.53
C ASP A 202 -41.49 -0.18 16.99
N ALA A 203 -41.19 1.05 16.59
CA ALA A 203 -41.98 2.23 16.93
C ALA A 203 -42.92 2.58 15.76
N GLY A 204 -44.17 2.91 16.08
CA GLY A 204 -45.17 3.31 15.09
C GLY A 204 -44.94 4.72 14.52
N PRO A 205 -45.77 5.14 13.56
CA PRO A 205 -45.70 6.49 12.95
C PRO A 205 -45.79 7.63 13.97
N ASP A 206 -46.43 7.41 15.12
CA ASP A 206 -46.59 8.41 16.18
C ASP A 206 -45.25 8.84 16.79
N ALA A 207 -44.28 7.92 16.86
CA ALA A 207 -42.94 8.22 17.37
C ALA A 207 -42.21 9.23 16.46
N LEU A 208 -42.42 9.16 15.14
CA LEU A 208 -41.87 10.13 14.20
C LEU A 208 -42.43 11.54 14.48
N GLN A 209 -43.74 11.65 14.74
CA GLN A 209 -44.37 12.93 15.08
C GLN A 209 -43.89 13.47 16.42
N ALA A 210 -43.68 12.59 17.41
CA ALA A 210 -43.13 12.99 18.71
C ALA A 210 -41.71 13.55 18.57
N VAL A 211 -40.84 12.88 17.79
CA VAL A 211 -39.48 13.36 17.51
C VAL A 211 -39.50 14.67 16.73
N ALA A 212 -40.40 14.82 15.75
CA ALA A 212 -40.53 16.05 14.98
C ALA A 212 -40.96 17.27 15.82
N ARG A 213 -41.57 17.05 17.00
CA ARG A 213 -41.99 18.11 17.93
C ARG A 213 -40.93 18.47 18.98
N LEU A 214 -39.81 17.76 19.02
CA LEU A 214 -38.75 18.09 19.96
C LEU A 214 -38.14 19.47 19.63
N PRO A 215 -37.76 20.25 20.66
CA PRO A 215 -37.18 21.56 20.43
C PRO A 215 -35.87 21.44 19.64
N GLY A 216 -35.75 22.22 18.57
CA GLY A 216 -34.57 22.23 17.68
C GLY A 216 -34.62 21.25 16.50
N VAL A 217 -35.66 20.41 16.38
CA VAL A 217 -35.81 19.51 15.22
C VAL A 217 -36.44 20.26 14.04
N MET A 218 -35.69 20.37 12.94
CA MET A 218 -36.18 21.03 11.71
C MET A 218 -36.94 20.07 10.78
N LYS A 219 -36.47 18.82 10.68
CA LYS A 219 -37.06 17.77 9.85
C LYS A 219 -36.73 16.41 10.46
N ALA A 220 -37.70 15.50 10.41
CA ALA A 220 -37.52 14.12 10.83
C ALA A 220 -37.95 13.19 9.68
N GLU A 221 -37.15 12.18 9.39
CA GLU A 221 -37.44 11.16 8.37
C GLU A 221 -37.44 9.78 9.05
N PRO A 222 -38.42 8.90 8.76
CA PRO A 222 -38.43 7.56 9.29
C PRO A 222 -37.34 6.73 8.62
N GLY A 223 -36.63 5.92 9.42
CA GLY A 223 -35.69 4.93 8.95
C GLY A 223 -36.00 3.58 9.57
N ARG A 224 -35.93 2.52 8.77
CA ARG A 224 -36.03 1.14 9.26
C ARG A 224 -34.90 0.30 8.69
N SER A 225 -34.24 -0.50 9.51
CA SER A 225 -33.27 -1.49 9.04
C SER A 225 -33.69 -2.88 9.50
N ALA A 226 -33.72 -3.84 8.59
CA ALA A 226 -34.06 -5.22 8.91
C ALA A 226 -33.02 -6.17 8.31
N LEU A 227 -32.56 -7.15 9.09
CA LEU A 227 -31.69 -8.21 8.59
C LEU A 227 -32.51 -9.17 7.73
N ALA A 228 -32.06 -9.41 6.51
CA ALA A 228 -32.69 -10.32 5.57
C ALA A 228 -31.68 -11.19 4.82
N THR A 229 -32.12 -12.36 4.40
CA THR A 229 -31.39 -13.21 3.45
C THR A 229 -31.97 -12.98 2.06
N LEU A 230 -31.16 -12.43 1.16
CA LEU A 230 -31.48 -12.27 -0.25
C LEU A 230 -31.11 -13.56 -0.99
N ARG A 231 -32.05 -14.13 -1.74
CA ARG A 231 -31.85 -15.36 -2.53
C ARG A 231 -32.21 -15.12 -3.99
N PHE A 232 -31.28 -15.48 -4.87
CA PHE A 232 -31.49 -15.50 -6.31
C PHE A 232 -30.95 -16.82 -6.87
N GLY A 233 -31.84 -17.73 -7.24
CA GLY A 233 -31.50 -19.10 -7.62
C GLY A 233 -30.72 -19.83 -6.52
N HIS A 234 -29.50 -20.27 -6.84
CA HIS A 234 -28.60 -20.99 -5.92
C HIS A 234 -27.72 -20.05 -5.07
N ARG A 235 -27.76 -18.74 -5.31
CA ARG A 235 -26.91 -17.76 -4.62
C ARG A 235 -27.69 -17.06 -3.52
N GLN A 236 -27.08 -16.96 -2.35
CA GLN A 236 -27.68 -16.29 -1.19
C GLN A 236 -26.68 -15.43 -0.43
N ARG A 237 -27.16 -14.29 0.07
CA ARG A 237 -26.39 -13.40 0.95
C ARG A 237 -27.26 -12.81 2.04
N ARG A 238 -26.73 -12.81 3.26
CA ARG A 238 -27.36 -12.20 4.43
C ARG A 238 -26.85 -10.78 4.58
N LEU A 239 -27.76 -9.81 4.52
CA LEU A 239 -27.47 -8.38 4.54
C LEU A 239 -28.56 -7.64 5.32
N SER A 240 -28.30 -6.37 5.65
CA SER A 240 -29.33 -5.48 6.18
C SER A 240 -30.03 -4.76 5.03
N ILE A 241 -31.36 -4.78 4.99
CA ILE A 241 -32.18 -3.97 4.10
C ILE A 241 -32.57 -2.71 4.86
N ALA A 242 -32.30 -1.55 4.27
CA ALA A 242 -32.73 -0.26 4.81
C ALA A 242 -33.97 0.23 4.05
N GLY A 243 -35.06 0.47 4.77
CA GLY A 243 -36.23 1.19 4.28
C GLY A 243 -35.96 2.69 4.33
N LYS A 244 -36.19 3.36 3.21
CA LYS A 244 -36.03 4.81 3.02
C LYS A 244 -37.30 5.36 2.36
N VAL A 245 -37.57 6.65 2.56
CA VAL A 245 -38.69 7.34 1.93
C VAL A 245 -38.31 7.74 0.49
N PRO A 246 -39.22 7.69 -0.49
CA PRO A 246 -38.93 8.05 -1.89
C PRO A 246 -38.31 9.46 -2.06
N ASP A 247 -38.80 10.44 -1.30
CA ASP A 247 -38.29 11.83 -1.29
C ASP A 247 -37.42 12.14 -0.05
N ALA A 248 -36.63 11.17 0.40
CA ALA A 248 -35.71 11.38 1.51
C ALA A 248 -34.70 12.50 1.17
N THR A 249 -34.58 13.47 2.07
CA THR A 249 -33.65 14.60 1.95
C THR A 249 -32.53 14.56 2.97
N LEU A 250 -32.78 13.93 4.12
CA LEU A 250 -31.78 13.75 5.17
C LEU A 250 -30.90 12.55 4.83
N SER A 251 -31.49 11.41 4.51
CA SER A 251 -30.74 10.19 4.20
C SER A 251 -30.98 9.73 2.76
N ARG A 252 -30.08 10.15 1.87
CA ARG A 252 -30.17 9.95 0.42
C ARG A 252 -29.33 8.77 -0.03
N VAL A 253 -29.93 7.95 -0.90
CA VAL A 253 -29.20 6.96 -1.70
C VAL A 253 -28.67 7.67 -2.93
N LEU A 254 -27.34 7.67 -3.11
CA LEU A 254 -26.66 8.34 -4.22
C LEU A 254 -26.10 7.30 -5.20
N ASP A 255 -26.10 7.66 -6.48
CA ASP A 255 -25.36 6.91 -7.51
C ASP A 255 -23.85 7.22 -7.46
N ASP A 256 -23.09 6.57 -8.34
CA ASP A 256 -21.65 6.79 -8.54
C ASP A 256 -21.28 8.24 -8.93
N LYS A 257 -22.26 9.03 -9.37
CA LYS A 257 -22.12 10.44 -9.79
C LYS A 257 -22.71 11.41 -8.75
N GLY A 258 -23.11 10.93 -7.58
CA GLY A 258 -23.65 11.77 -6.50
C GLY A 258 -25.09 12.24 -6.74
N ARG A 259 -25.80 11.64 -7.69
CA ARG A 259 -27.20 11.96 -7.98
C ARG A 259 -28.11 11.09 -7.10
N PRO A 260 -29.18 11.67 -6.52
CA PRO A 260 -30.16 10.89 -5.78
C PRO A 260 -30.81 9.83 -6.66
N VAL A 261 -30.81 8.58 -6.19
CA VAL A 261 -31.54 7.48 -6.83
C VAL A 261 -32.94 7.43 -6.24
N VAL A 262 -33.96 7.58 -7.10
CA VAL A 262 -35.35 7.44 -6.69
C VAL A 262 -35.62 5.97 -6.38
N ILE A 263 -36.06 5.71 -5.16
CA ILE A 263 -36.47 4.38 -4.73
C ILE A 263 -37.91 4.20 -5.18
N ALA A 264 -38.16 3.21 -6.03
CA ALA A 264 -39.51 2.90 -6.50
C ALA A 264 -40.39 2.42 -5.33
N ASP A 265 -41.68 2.79 -5.36
CA ASP A 265 -42.66 2.40 -4.33
C ASP A 265 -42.81 0.88 -4.17
N ALA A 266 -42.51 0.14 -5.24
CA ALA A 266 -42.46 -1.31 -5.26
C ALA A 266 -41.14 -1.77 -5.90
N GLY A 267 -40.29 -2.43 -5.12
CA GLY A 267 -39.04 -3.01 -5.59
C GLY A 267 -37.91 -2.96 -4.55
N LEU A 268 -36.77 -3.53 -4.91
CA LEU A 268 -35.56 -3.55 -4.09
C LEU A 268 -34.41 -2.92 -4.87
N THR A 269 -33.88 -1.80 -4.37
CA THR A 269 -32.66 -1.21 -4.91
C THR A 269 -31.44 -1.93 -4.33
N LEU A 270 -30.59 -2.46 -5.21
CA LEU A 270 -29.35 -3.15 -4.82
C LEU A 270 -28.13 -2.32 -5.17
N THR A 271 -27.10 -2.41 -4.33
CA THR A 271 -25.77 -1.96 -4.74
C THR A 271 -25.23 -2.86 -5.84
N GLU A 272 -24.44 -2.29 -6.75
CA GLU A 272 -23.82 -3.03 -7.85
C GLU A 272 -23.02 -4.25 -7.34
N ARG A 273 -22.33 -4.10 -6.19
CA ARG A 273 -21.59 -5.19 -5.56
C ARG A 273 -22.51 -6.36 -5.15
N VAL A 274 -23.67 -6.09 -4.58
CA VAL A 274 -24.63 -7.14 -4.18
C VAL A 274 -25.27 -7.79 -5.40
N ALA A 275 -25.63 -6.98 -6.41
CA ALA A 275 -26.14 -7.46 -7.68
C ALA A 275 -25.15 -8.42 -8.36
N ASN A 276 -23.85 -8.08 -8.39
CA ASN A 276 -22.79 -8.93 -8.95
C ASN A 276 -22.59 -10.24 -8.17
N ILE A 277 -22.69 -10.22 -6.84
CA ILE A 277 -22.55 -11.44 -6.01
C ILE A 277 -23.74 -12.40 -6.24
N LEU A 278 -24.96 -11.86 -6.35
CA LEU A 278 -26.16 -12.66 -6.63
C LEU A 278 -26.25 -13.02 -8.13
N GLY A 279 -25.64 -12.23 -9.00
CA GLY A 279 -25.80 -12.30 -10.45
C GLY A 279 -27.19 -11.84 -10.93
N ALA A 280 -27.81 -10.92 -10.19
CA ALA A 280 -29.13 -10.38 -10.50
C ALA A 280 -29.03 -9.14 -11.41
N ARG A 281 -30.01 -8.96 -12.28
CA ARG A 281 -30.15 -7.81 -13.19
C ARG A 281 -31.40 -6.99 -12.84
N PRO A 282 -31.48 -5.72 -13.27
CA PRO A 282 -32.71 -4.94 -13.13
C PRO A 282 -33.89 -5.66 -13.78
N GLY A 283 -34.97 -5.85 -13.02
CA GLY A 283 -36.17 -6.58 -13.45
C GLY A 283 -36.27 -8.03 -12.95
N ASP A 284 -35.20 -8.58 -12.38
CA ASP A 284 -35.22 -9.92 -11.79
C ASP A 284 -35.92 -9.93 -10.42
N MET A 285 -36.67 -11.01 -10.14
CA MET A 285 -37.34 -11.23 -8.87
C MET A 285 -36.38 -11.88 -7.86
N ILE A 286 -36.22 -11.28 -6.68
CA ILE A 286 -35.31 -11.74 -5.63
C ILE A 286 -36.11 -12.08 -4.40
N GLN A 287 -35.96 -13.31 -3.92
CA GLN A 287 -36.64 -13.73 -2.69
C GLN A 287 -35.96 -13.11 -1.48
N VAL A 288 -36.77 -12.43 -0.65
CA VAL A 288 -36.32 -11.79 0.59
C VAL A 288 -36.89 -12.53 1.78
N GLU A 289 -36.02 -13.17 2.56
CA GLU A 289 -36.38 -13.83 3.82
C GLU A 289 -35.93 -12.96 5.01
N PHE A 290 -36.89 -12.30 5.68
CA PHE A 290 -36.60 -11.48 6.87
C PHE A 290 -36.30 -12.35 8.10
N MET A 291 -35.26 -11.98 8.84
CA MET A 291 -34.76 -12.72 10.01
C MET A 291 -35.32 -12.20 11.35
N GLN A 292 -35.96 -11.02 11.37
CA GLN A 292 -36.58 -10.40 12.55
C GLN A 292 -38.11 -10.36 12.41
N GLY A 293 -38.83 -10.69 13.49
CA GLY A 293 -40.29 -10.84 13.49
C GLY A 293 -40.77 -12.19 12.95
N LYS A 294 -42.10 -12.44 12.93
CA LYS A 294 -42.71 -13.62 12.28
C LYS A 294 -42.14 -13.72 10.87
N ARG A 295 -41.39 -14.79 10.56
CA ARG A 295 -40.78 -15.07 9.25
C ARG A 295 -41.79 -14.75 8.14
N ARG A 296 -41.66 -13.57 7.53
CA ARG A 296 -42.47 -13.14 6.38
C ARG A 296 -41.59 -13.23 5.15
N GLN A 297 -42.03 -14.01 4.17
CA GLN A 297 -41.43 -14.05 2.84
C GLN A 297 -42.06 -12.95 2.01
N ALA A 298 -41.23 -12.12 1.37
CA ALA A 298 -41.67 -11.15 0.37
C ALA A 298 -40.99 -11.50 -0.97
N LEU A 299 -41.76 -11.43 -2.06
CA LEU A 299 -41.31 -11.67 -3.43
C LEU A 299 -41.02 -10.35 -4.13
#